data_AF-L9XL36-F1
#
_entry.id   AF-L9XL36-F1
#
_cell.length_a   1.000
_cell.length_b   1.000
_cell.length_c   1.000
_cell.angle_alpha   90.00
_cell.angle_beta   90.00
_cell.angle_gamma   90.00
#
_symmetry.space_group_name_H-M   'P 1'
#
loop_
_entity.id
_entity.type
_entity.pdbx_description
1 polymer ?
#
loop_
_entity_poly.entity_id
_entity_poly.type
_entity_poly.pdbx_seq_one_letter_code
_entity_poly.pdbx_strand_id
1 'polypeptide(L)'
;MIQWLAPLASESPELIVVAYLVNKARSTAGFNALISSKLNQWTLLIGTLAVVYSLSAGAIGTLPFDSKQAAEIWITAAQSFFAIALLIDFEISIREALALLLLFVTQVLAEFYVIRNYTEPAATTLSMEILYIYTAIYLVLGVGLFIPRRESLYRLIRRTVTTAQQALGTGPNPADSAD
;
A
#
# COMPACT_ATOMS: atom_id res chain seq x y z
N MET A 1 8.36 -14.59 -13.74
CA MET A 1 6.89 -14.75 -13.65
C MET A 1 6.38 -15.17 -12.29
N ILE A 2 7.23 -15.66 -11.37
CA ILE A 2 6.80 -16.08 -10.02
C ILE A 2 6.27 -14.92 -9.17
N GLN A 3 6.76 -13.69 -9.41
CA GLN A 3 6.44 -12.50 -8.61
C GLN A 3 4.97 -12.07 -8.62
N TRP A 4 4.21 -12.41 -9.66
CA TRP A 4 2.78 -12.07 -9.74
C TRP A 4 1.88 -13.24 -9.33
N LEU A 5 2.33 -14.47 -9.58
CA LEU A 5 1.55 -15.67 -9.30
C LEU A 5 1.58 -16.03 -7.81
N ALA A 6 2.74 -15.91 -7.15
CA ALA A 6 2.87 -16.28 -5.75
C ALA A 6 2.00 -15.41 -4.83
N PRO A 7 2.00 -14.06 -4.93
CA PRO A 7 1.10 -13.24 -4.13
C PRO A 7 -0.37 -13.47 -4.46
N LEU A 8 -0.73 -13.62 -5.75
CA LEU A 8 -2.13 -13.86 -6.10
C LEU A 8 -2.63 -15.17 -5.49
N ALA A 9 -1.82 -16.23 -5.49
CA ALA A 9 -2.18 -17.49 -4.86
C ALA A 9 -2.23 -17.40 -3.33
N SER A 10 -1.26 -16.73 -2.69
CA SER A 10 -1.21 -16.61 -1.22
C SER A 10 -2.31 -15.72 -0.64
N GLU A 11 -2.69 -14.66 -1.36
CA GLU A 11 -3.68 -13.68 -0.91
C GLU A 11 -5.12 -14.03 -1.35
N SER A 12 -5.30 -14.98 -2.28
CA SER A 12 -6.63 -15.40 -2.77
C SER A 12 -7.60 -15.86 -1.66
N PRO A 13 -7.19 -16.68 -0.66
CA PRO A 13 -8.07 -17.04 0.44
C PRO A 13 -8.59 -15.84 1.22
N GLU A 14 -7.75 -14.83 1.46
CA GLU A 14 -8.14 -13.60 2.15
C GLU A 14 -9.18 -12.83 1.32
N LEU A 15 -8.93 -12.64 0.02
CA LEU A 15 -9.84 -11.95 -0.89
C LEU A 15 -11.22 -12.63 -0.96
N ILE A 16 -11.26 -13.97 -0.96
CA ILE A 16 -12.51 -14.74 -0.93
C ILE A 16 -13.28 -14.47 0.37
N VAL A 17 -12.60 -14.48 1.52
CA VAL A 17 -13.24 -14.18 2.82
C VAL A 17 -13.79 -12.77 2.84
N VAL A 18 -13.05 -11.79 2.33
CA VAL A 18 -13.50 -10.40 2.24
C VAL A 18 -14.72 -10.28 1.32
N ALA A 19 -14.70 -10.90 0.14
CA ALA A 19 -15.83 -10.93 -0.78
C ALA A 19 -17.08 -11.56 -0.14
N TYR A 20 -16.89 -12.64 0.64
CA TYR A 20 -17.97 -13.25 1.41
C TYR A 20 -18.56 -12.30 2.46
N LEU A 21 -17.72 -11.55 3.19
CA LEU A 21 -18.17 -10.56 4.17
C LEU A 21 -18.97 -9.42 3.50
N VAL A 22 -18.50 -8.93 2.36
CA VAL A 22 -19.21 -7.91 1.57
C VAL A 22 -20.57 -8.44 1.11
N ASN A 23 -20.64 -9.68 0.60
CA ASN A 23 -21.90 -10.34 0.23
C ASN A 23 -22.87 -10.50 1.42
N LYS A 24 -22.36 -10.56 2.65
CA LYS A 24 -23.15 -10.58 3.89
C LYS A 24 -23.49 -9.18 4.42
N ALA A 25 -23.32 -8.13 3.61
CA ALA A 25 -23.49 -6.73 4.00
C ALA A 25 -22.61 -6.31 5.20
N ARG A 26 -21.43 -6.92 5.34
CA ARG A 26 -20.42 -6.61 6.37
C ARG A 26 -19.23 -5.88 5.76
N SER A 27 -19.48 -4.87 4.93
CA SER A 27 -18.45 -4.16 4.17
C SER A 27 -17.39 -3.52 5.07
N THR A 28 -17.76 -2.92 6.20
CA THR A 28 -16.80 -2.34 7.16
C THR A 28 -15.82 -3.38 7.69
N ALA A 29 -16.29 -4.59 8.01
CA ALA A 29 -15.42 -5.66 8.48
C ALA A 29 -14.47 -6.14 7.37
N GLY A 30 -14.98 -6.26 6.13
CA GLY A 30 -14.15 -6.59 4.96
C GLY A 30 -13.06 -5.54 4.69
N PHE A 31 -13.42 -4.26 4.73
CA PHE A 31 -12.46 -3.16 4.56
C PHE A 31 -11.41 -3.12 5.67
N ASN A 32 -11.82 -3.29 6.94
CA ASN A 32 -10.88 -3.33 8.06
C ASN A 32 -9.89 -4.49 7.92
N ALA A 33 -10.34 -5.65 7.45
CA ALA A 33 -9.47 -6.80 7.18
C ALA A 33 -8.44 -6.47 6.09
N LEU A 34 -8.88 -5.91 4.94
CA LEU A 34 -7.97 -5.53 3.85
C LEU A 34 -6.94 -4.50 4.27
N ILE A 35 -7.36 -3.46 5.00
CA ILE A 35 -6.45 -2.41 5.49
C ILE A 35 -5.44 -3.02 6.46
N SER A 36 -5.89 -3.86 7.39
CA SER A 36 -5.03 -4.54 8.36
C SER A 36 -3.99 -5.43 7.69
N SER A 37 -4.41 -6.25 6.71
CA SER A 37 -3.51 -7.10 5.93
C SER A 37 -2.47 -6.27 5.19
N LYS A 38 -2.89 -5.16 4.56
CA LYS A 38 -1.96 -4.28 3.85
C LYS A 38 -0.95 -3.61 4.78
N LEU A 39 -1.36 -3.19 5.97
CA LEU A 39 -0.44 -2.67 6.99
C LEU A 39 0.56 -3.73 7.42
N ASN A 40 0.11 -4.96 7.67
CA ASN A 40 0.99 -6.08 8.03
C ASN A 40 2.04 -6.39 6.94
N GLN A 41 1.63 -6.40 5.68
CA GLN A 41 2.53 -6.60 4.54
C GLN A 41 3.55 -5.47 4.39
N TRP A 42 3.15 -4.21 4.59
CA TRP A 42 4.05 -3.07 4.43
C TRP A 42 4.97 -2.80 5.62
N THR A 43 4.66 -3.34 6.79
CA THR A 43 5.43 -3.09 8.01
C THR A 43 6.13 -4.36 8.45
N LEU A 44 5.37 -5.32 8.98
CA LEU A 44 5.90 -6.53 9.60
C LEU A 44 6.65 -7.41 8.60
N LEU A 45 6.09 -7.61 7.40
CA LEU A 45 6.73 -8.48 6.39
C LEU A 45 8.06 -7.90 5.92
N ILE A 46 8.12 -6.60 5.60
CA ILE A 46 9.36 -5.93 5.20
C ILE A 46 10.40 -5.98 6.33
N GLY A 47 9.98 -5.70 7.57
CA GLY A 47 10.87 -5.80 8.73
C GLY A 47 11.40 -7.23 8.94
N THR A 48 10.54 -8.23 8.75
CA THR A 48 10.91 -9.65 8.89
C THR A 48 11.92 -10.06 7.82
N LEU A 49 11.78 -9.59 6.57
CA LEU A 49 12.76 -9.87 5.52
C LEU A 49 14.16 -9.37 5.89
N ALA A 50 14.26 -8.15 6.43
CA ALA A 50 15.54 -7.58 6.86
C ALA A 50 16.17 -8.37 8.03
N VAL A 51 15.35 -8.79 9.01
CA VAL A 51 15.79 -9.60 10.15
C VAL A 51 16.27 -10.97 9.69
N VAL A 52 15.46 -11.68 8.89
CA VAL A 52 15.79 -13.02 8.38
C VAL A 52 17.06 -12.96 7.52
N TYR A 53 17.21 -11.91 6.69
CA TYR A 53 18.44 -11.70 5.92
C TYR A 53 19.68 -11.60 6.82
N SER A 54 19.64 -10.73 7.83
CA SER A 54 20.77 -10.55 8.77
C SER A 54 21.09 -11.84 9.53
N LEU A 55 20.07 -12.58 9.97
CA LEU A 55 20.27 -13.88 10.63
C LEU A 55 20.90 -14.91 9.69
N SER A 56 20.44 -14.98 8.43
CA SER A 56 20.97 -15.91 7.44
C SER A 56 22.40 -15.58 7.01
N ALA A 57 22.77 -14.30 7.02
CA ALA A 57 24.11 -13.83 6.73
C ALA A 57 25.09 -13.97 7.90
N GLY A 58 24.59 -14.25 9.12
CA GLY A 58 25.40 -14.32 10.34
C GLY A 58 25.95 -12.96 10.81
N ALA A 59 25.45 -11.85 10.26
CA ALA A 59 25.89 -10.50 10.57
C ALA A 59 24.75 -9.50 10.37
N ILE A 60 24.78 -8.40 11.13
CA ILE A 60 23.85 -7.28 10.91
C ILE A 60 24.22 -6.64 9.58
N GLY A 61 23.31 -6.70 8.61
CA GLY A 61 23.52 -6.18 7.26
C GLY A 61 22.27 -5.53 6.71
N THR A 62 22.45 -4.74 5.65
CA THR A 62 21.35 -4.16 4.88
C THR A 62 20.97 -5.11 3.76
N LEU A 63 19.68 -5.38 3.57
CA LEU A 63 19.19 -6.14 2.42
C LEU A 63 19.53 -5.37 1.13
N PRO A 64 20.43 -5.87 0.26
CA PRO A 64 20.82 -5.15 -0.94
C PRO A 64 19.69 -5.23 -1.99
N PHE A 65 19.40 -4.10 -2.62
CA PHE A 65 18.46 -4.02 -3.74
C PHE A 65 19.21 -3.59 -4.99
N ASP A 66 18.92 -4.23 -6.12
CA ASP A 66 19.31 -3.68 -7.43
C ASP A 66 18.46 -2.45 -7.80
N SER A 67 18.83 -1.76 -8.89
CA SER A 67 18.14 -0.56 -9.32
C SER A 67 16.68 -0.79 -9.70
N LYS A 68 16.35 -1.98 -10.22
CA LYS A 68 14.98 -2.34 -10.62
C LYS A 68 14.13 -2.64 -9.40
N GLN A 69 14.63 -3.41 -8.45
CA GLN A 69 13.99 -3.69 -7.17
C GLN A 69 13.72 -2.40 -6.38
N ALA A 70 14.68 -1.47 -6.38
CA ALA A 70 14.48 -0.16 -5.80
C ALA A 70 13.31 0.60 -6.47
N ALA A 71 13.24 0.58 -7.82
CA ALA A 71 12.13 1.18 -8.55
C ALA A 71 10.78 0.48 -8.27
N GLU A 72 10.76 -0.84 -8.13
CA GLU A 72 9.58 -1.62 -7.72
C GLU A 72 9.10 -1.24 -6.30
N ILE A 73 10.02 -0.98 -5.38
CA ILE A 73 9.68 -0.46 -4.04
C ILE A 73 9.07 0.95 -4.14
N TRP A 74 9.66 1.83 -4.96
CA TRP A 74 9.18 3.20 -5.15
C TRP A 74 7.76 3.27 -5.74
N ILE A 75 7.47 2.51 -6.79
CA ILE A 75 6.11 2.47 -7.35
C ILE A 75 5.10 1.94 -6.33
N THR A 76 5.48 0.91 -5.57
CA THR A 76 4.56 0.32 -4.58
C THR A 76 4.29 1.33 -3.46
N ALA A 77 5.31 2.08 -3.03
CA ALA A 77 5.17 3.16 -2.06
C ALA A 77 4.27 4.30 -2.59
N ALA A 78 4.46 4.71 -3.85
CA ALA A 78 3.63 5.73 -4.49
C ALA A 78 2.17 5.28 -4.66
N GLN A 79 1.93 4.02 -5.05
CA GLN A 79 0.58 3.44 -5.11
C GLN A 79 -0.07 3.44 -3.72
N SER A 80 0.70 3.13 -2.67
CA SER A 80 0.20 3.13 -1.28
C SER A 80 -0.12 4.54 -0.82
N PHE A 81 0.70 5.53 -1.16
CA PHE A 81 0.43 6.95 -0.92
C PHE A 81 -0.87 7.40 -1.61
N PHE A 82 -1.06 7.05 -2.89
CA PHE A 82 -2.29 7.33 -3.60
C PHE A 82 -3.51 6.65 -2.96
N ALA A 83 -3.40 5.38 -2.56
CA ALA A 83 -4.46 4.67 -1.86
C ALA A 83 -4.82 5.31 -0.51
N ILE A 84 -3.83 5.83 0.24
CA ILE A 84 -4.08 6.59 1.47
C ILE A 84 -4.83 7.89 1.15
N ALA A 85 -4.45 8.60 0.09
CA ALA A 85 -5.15 9.81 -0.35
C ALA A 85 -6.63 9.53 -0.69
N LEU A 86 -6.90 8.37 -1.27
CA LEU A 86 -8.25 7.89 -1.58
C LEU A 86 -9.07 7.50 -0.34
N LEU A 87 -8.43 7.00 0.71
CA LEU A 87 -9.11 6.52 1.93
C LEU A 87 -9.12 7.54 3.07
N ILE A 88 -8.58 8.74 2.85
CA ILE A 88 -8.37 9.74 3.92
C ILE A 88 -9.68 10.27 4.53
N ASP A 89 -10.78 10.20 3.78
CA ASP A 89 -12.14 10.53 4.20
C ASP A 89 -12.93 9.31 4.71
N PHE A 90 -12.29 8.14 4.82
CA PHE A 90 -12.87 6.87 5.26
C PHE A 90 -13.98 6.32 4.37
N GLU A 91 -14.11 6.83 3.15
CA GLU A 91 -15.06 6.35 2.15
C GLU A 91 -14.31 6.05 0.85
N ILE A 92 -14.77 5.07 0.08
CA ILE A 92 -14.24 4.80 -1.26
C ILE A 92 -15.39 4.66 -2.23
N SER A 93 -15.44 5.56 -3.20
CA SER A 93 -16.40 5.49 -4.28
C SER A 93 -16.00 4.45 -5.32
N ILE A 94 -16.98 3.99 -6.11
CA ILE A 94 -16.73 3.06 -7.22
C ILE A 94 -15.72 3.65 -8.22
N ARG A 95 -15.76 4.97 -8.44
CA ARG A 95 -14.83 5.64 -9.37
C ARG A 95 -13.39 5.55 -8.89
N GLU A 96 -13.17 5.72 -7.59
CA GLU A 96 -11.85 5.63 -6.97
C GLU A 96 -11.32 4.21 -6.95
N ALA A 97 -12.18 3.24 -6.63
CA ALA A 97 -11.84 1.82 -6.70
C ALA A 97 -11.48 1.40 -8.14
N LEU A 98 -12.24 1.87 -9.14
CA LEU A 98 -11.92 1.63 -10.55
C LEU A 98 -10.64 2.33 -10.99
N ALA A 99 -10.37 3.55 -10.52
CA ALA A 99 -9.14 4.25 -10.83
C ALA A 99 -7.91 3.49 -10.30
N LEU A 100 -7.95 3.01 -9.05
CA LEU A 100 -6.92 2.14 -8.49
C LEU A 100 -6.73 0.87 -9.32
N LEU A 101 -7.82 0.17 -9.63
CA LEU A 101 -7.79 -1.07 -10.38
C LEU A 101 -7.22 -0.87 -11.79
N LEU A 102 -7.66 0.17 -12.50
CA LEU A 102 -7.21 0.46 -13.85
C LEU A 102 -5.72 0.83 -13.88
N LEU A 103 -5.25 1.69 -12.98
CA LEU A 103 -3.82 2.02 -12.90
C LEU A 103 -2.98 0.78 -12.61
N PHE A 104 -3.42 -0.10 -11.70
CA PHE A 104 -2.74 -1.35 -11.41
C PHE A 104 -2.72 -2.29 -12.62
N VAL A 105 -3.88 -2.58 -13.23
CA VAL A 105 -3.98 -3.52 -14.35
C VAL A 105 -3.19 -3.03 -15.56
N THR A 106 -3.27 -1.73 -15.88
CA THR A 106 -2.53 -1.16 -17.02
C THR A 106 -1.02 -1.22 -16.79
N GLN A 107 -0.53 -0.99 -15.57
CA GLN A 107 0.87 -1.17 -15.22
C GLN A 107 1.32 -2.63 -15.36
N VAL A 108 0.56 -3.58 -14.81
CA VAL A 108 0.87 -5.02 -14.90
C VAL A 108 0.88 -5.50 -16.35
N LEU A 109 -0.10 -5.09 -17.15
CA LEU A 109 -0.17 -5.46 -18.57
C LEU A 109 0.97 -4.84 -19.37
N ALA A 110 1.38 -3.60 -19.07
CA ALA A 110 2.53 -2.96 -19.69
C ALA A 110 3.83 -3.72 -19.38
N GLU A 111 4.11 -4.03 -18.11
CA GLU A 111 5.26 -4.85 -17.72
C GLU A 111 5.26 -6.23 -18.40
N PHE A 112 4.10 -6.87 -18.46
CA PHE A 112 3.97 -8.17 -19.11
C PHE A 112 4.22 -8.09 -20.62
N TYR A 113 3.73 -7.03 -21.26
CA TYR A 113 4.00 -6.76 -22.67
C TYR A 113 5.49 -6.58 -22.92
N VAL A 114 6.20 -5.83 -22.06
CA VAL A 114 7.65 -5.63 -22.18
C VAL A 114 8.40 -6.96 -22.06
N ILE A 115 8.11 -7.74 -21.02
CA ILE A 115 8.78 -9.03 -20.75
C ILE A 115 8.56 -10.04 -21.88
N ARG A 116 7.40 -10.01 -22.55
CA ARG A 116 7.07 -10.95 -23.63
C ARG A 116 7.61 -10.55 -25.00
N ASN A 117 7.80 -9.26 -25.26
CA ASN A 117 8.12 -8.77 -26.61
C ASN A 117 9.56 -8.25 -26.75
N TYR A 118 10.29 -8.04 -25.65
CA TYR A 118 11.64 -7.51 -25.65
C TYR A 118 12.60 -8.42 -24.89
N THR A 119 13.87 -8.45 -25.32
CA THR A 119 14.96 -9.17 -24.64
C THR A 119 15.87 -8.20 -23.89
N GLU A 120 16.67 -8.73 -22.96
CA GLU A 120 17.66 -7.91 -22.25
C GLU A 120 18.74 -7.37 -23.20
N PRO A 121 19.24 -6.13 -22.98
CA PRO A 121 18.96 -5.21 -21.86
C PRO A 121 17.79 -4.23 -22.08
N ALA A 122 17.15 -4.27 -23.26
CA ALA A 122 16.07 -3.35 -23.61
C ALA A 122 14.84 -3.52 -22.71
N ALA A 123 14.50 -4.77 -22.37
CA ALA A 123 13.39 -5.08 -21.46
C ALA A 123 13.56 -4.42 -20.08
N THR A 124 14.75 -4.49 -19.47
CA THR A 124 15.02 -3.85 -18.19
C THR A 124 14.92 -2.33 -18.25
N THR A 125 15.42 -1.72 -19.32
CA THR A 125 15.38 -0.25 -19.49
C THR A 125 13.93 0.24 -19.59
N LEU A 126 13.12 -0.39 -20.46
CA LEU A 126 11.73 -0.02 -20.66
C LEU A 126 10.87 -0.30 -19.41
N SER A 127 11.14 -1.39 -18.70
CA SER A 127 10.51 -1.70 -17.41
C SER A 127 10.82 -0.60 -16.38
N MET A 128 12.08 -0.17 -16.25
CA MET A 128 12.42 0.97 -15.36
C MET A 128 11.66 2.25 -15.73
N GLU A 129 11.55 2.58 -17.03
CA GLU A 129 10.77 3.75 -17.47
C GLU A 129 9.29 3.64 -17.08
N ILE A 130 8.67 2.48 -17.30
CA ILE A 130 7.28 2.21 -16.90
C ILE A 130 7.12 2.41 -15.38
N LEU A 131 8.00 1.83 -14.58
CA LEU A 131 7.96 1.95 -13.12
C LEU A 131 8.02 3.42 -12.67
N TYR A 132 8.93 4.21 -13.24
CA TYR A 132 9.04 5.64 -12.89
C TYR A 132 7.85 6.47 -13.38
N ILE A 133 7.32 6.21 -14.57
CA ILE A 133 6.14 6.90 -15.09
C ILE A 133 4.93 6.65 -14.19
N TYR A 134 4.64 5.40 -13.85
CA TYR A 134 3.53 5.08 -12.95
C TYR A 134 3.76 5.61 -11.54
N THR A 135 5.00 5.59 -11.03
CA THR A 135 5.35 6.24 -9.76
C THR A 135 4.97 7.72 -9.78
N ALA A 136 5.36 8.45 -10.83
CA ALA A 136 5.02 9.86 -10.98
C ALA A 136 3.51 10.08 -11.07
N ILE A 137 2.79 9.25 -11.83
CA ILE A 137 1.33 9.30 -11.94
C ILE A 137 0.67 9.14 -10.56
N TYR A 138 1.05 8.11 -9.80
CA TYR A 138 0.49 7.88 -8.47
C TYR A 138 0.79 9.03 -7.50
N LEU A 139 2.00 9.59 -7.53
CA LEU A 139 2.35 10.74 -6.70
C LEU A 139 1.54 11.98 -7.07
N VAL A 140 1.44 12.31 -8.37
CA VAL A 140 0.69 13.47 -8.85
C VAL A 140 -0.80 13.34 -8.50
N LEU A 141 -1.40 12.17 -8.71
CA LEU A 141 -2.79 11.92 -8.35
C LEU A 141 -3.01 11.96 -6.83
N GLY A 142 -2.11 11.36 -6.05
CA GLY A 142 -2.18 11.38 -4.59
C GLY A 142 -2.09 12.80 -4.03
N VAL A 143 -1.11 13.58 -4.47
CA VAL A 143 -0.97 15.01 -4.08
C VAL A 143 -2.20 15.80 -4.53
N GLY A 144 -2.65 15.59 -5.77
CA GLY A 144 -3.85 16.23 -6.32
C GLY A 144 -5.10 15.98 -5.48
N LEU A 145 -5.28 14.77 -4.93
CA LEU A 145 -6.38 14.43 -4.04
C LEU A 145 -6.23 14.96 -2.61
N PHE A 146 -5.00 15.09 -2.10
CA PHE A 146 -4.79 15.66 -0.77
C PHE A 146 -5.15 17.15 -0.71
N ILE A 147 -5.04 17.89 -1.80
CA ILE A 147 -5.39 19.32 -1.86
C ILE A 147 -6.85 19.58 -1.44
N PRO A 148 -7.87 18.96 -2.06
CA PRO A 148 -9.26 19.10 -1.64
C PRO A 148 -9.54 18.38 -0.30
N ARG A 149 -8.78 17.34 0.04
CA ARG A 149 -9.03 16.50 1.23
C ARG A 149 -8.20 16.89 2.47
N ARG A 150 -7.52 18.04 2.45
CA ARG A 150 -6.67 18.51 3.54
C ARG A 150 -7.35 18.52 4.91
N GLU A 151 -8.63 18.85 4.97
CA GLU A 151 -9.38 18.84 6.23
C GLU A 151 -9.53 17.43 6.81
N SER A 152 -9.80 16.44 5.96
CA SER A 152 -9.85 15.03 6.37
C SER A 152 -8.50 14.55 6.87
N LEU A 153 -7.40 14.97 6.23
CA LEU A 153 -6.04 14.69 6.70
C LEU A 153 -5.78 15.27 8.10
N TYR A 154 -6.13 16.53 8.33
CA TYR A 154 -6.02 17.15 9.66
C TYR A 154 -6.85 16.42 10.71
N ARG A 155 -8.09 16.02 10.37
CA ARG A 155 -8.96 15.24 11.25
C ARG A 155 -8.35 13.89 11.59
N LEU A 156 -7.78 13.18 10.61
CA LEU A 156 -7.12 11.90 10.81
C LEU A 156 -5.93 12.04 11.77
N ILE A 157 -5.02 12.97 11.50
CA ILE A 157 -3.82 13.18 12.32
C ILE A 157 -4.22 13.51 13.77
N ARG A 158 -5.19 14.42 13.96
CA ARG A 158 -5.68 14.77 15.29
C ARG A 158 -6.23 13.54 16.03
N ARG A 159 -7.04 12.72 15.36
CA ARG A 159 -7.59 11.47 15.95
C ARG A 159 -6.47 10.50 16.32
N THR A 160 -5.50 10.27 15.44
CA THR A 160 -4.37 9.37 15.70
C THR A 160 -3.56 9.84 16.91
N VAL A 161 -3.26 11.14 17.01
CA VAL A 161 -2.53 11.70 18.16
C VAL A 161 -3.31 11.54 19.45
N THR A 162 -4.61 11.83 19.46
CA THR A 162 -5.44 11.66 20.67
C THR A 162 -5.49 10.20 21.12
N THR A 163 -5.65 9.26 20.18
CA THR A 163 -5.66 7.83 20.49
C THR A 163 -4.31 7.35 21.01
N ALA A 164 -3.20 7.82 20.43
CA ALA A 164 -1.86 7.48 20.89
C ALA A 164 -1.58 8.02 22.31
N GLN A 165 -1.97 9.27 22.59
CA GLN A 165 -1.84 9.88 23.92
C GLN A 165 -2.64 9.13 24.99
N GLN A 166 -3.86 8.70 24.65
CA GLN A 166 -4.69 7.89 25.55
C GLN A 166 -4.05 6.52 25.82
N ALA A 167 -3.54 5.85 24.78
CA ALA A 167 -2.88 4.55 24.91
C ALA A 167 -1.59 4.62 25.75
N LEU A 168 -0.87 5.75 25.69
CA LEU A 168 0.34 6.01 26.48
C LEU A 168 0.05 6.60 27.86
N GLY A 169 -1.22 6.78 28.25
CA GLY A 169 -1.60 7.35 29.55
C GLY A 169 -1.22 8.82 29.73
N THR A 170 -0.93 9.55 28.65
CA THR A 170 -0.49 10.95 28.65
C THR A 170 -1.60 11.93 28.22
N GLY A 171 -2.81 11.43 27.95
CA GLY A 171 -3.98 12.23 27.57
C GLY A 171 -4.74 12.79 28.79
N PRO A 172 -5.53 13.88 28.63
CA PRO A 172 -6.34 14.42 29.71
C PRO A 172 -7.30 13.36 30.27
N ASN A 173 -7.33 13.24 31.59
CA ASN A 173 -8.17 12.27 32.29
C ASN A 173 -9.65 12.66 32.08
N PRO A 174 -10.54 11.75 31.63
CA PRO A 174 -11.97 12.05 31.44
C PRO A 174 -12.66 12.58 32.71
N ALA A 175 -12.06 12.36 33.89
CA ALA A 175 -12.52 12.86 35.18
C ALA A 175 -12.40 14.39 35.35
N ASP A 176 -11.48 15.08 34.65
CA ASP A 176 -11.28 16.53 34.79
C ASP A 176 -12.25 17.39 33.95
N SER A 177 -13.11 16.76 33.15
CA SER A 177 -14.10 17.44 32.30
C SER A 177 -15.53 17.44 32.87
N ALA A 178 -15.70 17.01 34.12
CA ALA A 178 -17.01 16.80 34.74
C ALA A 178 -17.36 17.77 35.90
N ASP A 179 -16.55 18.82 36.13
CA ASP A 179 -16.83 19.89 37.10
C ASP A 179 -17.18 21.22 36.42
#